data_AF-A0A1I6KVZ2-F1
#
_entry.id   AF-A0A1I6KVZ2-F1
#
_cell.length_a   1.000
_cell.length_b   1.000
_cell.length_c   1.000
_cell.angle_alpha   90.00
_cell.angle_beta   90.00
_cell.angle_gamma   90.00
#
_symmetry.space_group_name_H-M   'P 1'
#
loop_
_entity.id
_entity.type
_entity.pdbx_description
1 polymer ?
#
loop_
_entity_poly.entity_id
_entity_poly.type
_entity_poly.pdbx_seq_one_letter_code
_entity_poly.pdbx_strand_id
1 'polypeptide(L)'
;MSLPDSPSIPMDAAEALIRFVVSAQLMLDPLTPEAMRLQVEPRLLETLPTLQALGVFELLAIRHPALQALVQDELSTRRQLLLQEVAA
;
A
#
# COMPACT_ATOMS: atom_id res chain seq x y z
N MET A 1 27.89 -8.25 -25.80
CA MET A 1 27.23 -7.09 -25.16
C MET A 1 26.12 -7.65 -24.28
N SER A 2 26.45 -8.14 -23.08
CA SER A 2 25.43 -8.53 -22.10
C SER A 2 25.05 -7.27 -21.34
N LEU A 3 23.83 -6.79 -21.55
CA LEU A 3 23.25 -5.78 -20.66
C LEU A 3 23.18 -6.43 -19.26
N PRO A 4 23.71 -5.78 -18.20
CA PRO A 4 23.51 -6.29 -16.84
C PRO A 4 22.02 -6.36 -16.57
N ASP A 5 21.60 -7.44 -15.90
CA ASP A 5 20.25 -7.65 -15.37
C ASP A 5 19.67 -6.32 -14.90
N SER A 6 18.63 -5.87 -15.60
CA SER A 6 17.75 -4.81 -15.07
C SER A 6 17.42 -5.21 -13.63
N PRO A 7 17.48 -4.29 -12.65
CA PRO A 7 17.10 -4.60 -11.30
C PRO A 7 15.68 -5.13 -11.37
N SER A 8 15.54 -6.45 -11.25
CA SER A 8 14.25 -7.11 -11.27
C SER A 8 13.62 -6.66 -9.98
N ILE A 9 12.85 -5.57 -10.04
CA ILE A 9 11.83 -5.28 -9.04
C ILE A 9 11.14 -6.64 -8.85
N PRO A 10 11.16 -7.23 -7.64
CA PRO A 10 10.48 -8.51 -7.45
C PRO A 10 9.08 -8.31 -8.02
N MET A 11 8.63 -9.15 -8.95
CA MET A 11 7.39 -8.95 -9.73
C MET A 11 6.21 -8.56 -8.81
N ASP A 12 6.24 -9.10 -7.59
CA ASP A 12 5.35 -8.83 -6.45
C ASP A 12 5.27 -7.35 -6.01
N ALA A 13 6.37 -6.60 -6.06
CA ALA A 13 6.43 -5.18 -5.67
C ALA A 13 5.71 -4.26 -6.67
N ALA A 14 5.90 -4.49 -7.97
CA ALA A 14 5.18 -3.75 -9.00
C ALA A 14 3.69 -4.09 -8.97
N GLU A 15 3.36 -5.37 -8.76
CA GLU A 15 1.97 -5.82 -8.62
C GLU A 15 1.29 -5.24 -7.37
N ALA A 16 1.99 -5.19 -6.23
CA ALA A 16 1.49 -4.54 -5.01
C ALA A 16 1.18 -3.06 -5.23
N LEU A 17 2.04 -2.33 -5.97
CA LEU A 17 1.79 -0.92 -6.30
C LEU A 17 0.57 -0.77 -7.21
N ILE A 18 0.44 -1.61 -8.24
CA ILE A 18 -0.71 -1.60 -9.14
C ILE A 18 -1.99 -1.89 -8.35
N ARG A 19 -1.99 -2.93 -7.50
CA ARG A 19 -3.14 -3.28 -6.64
C ARG A 19 -3.52 -2.12 -5.71
N PHE A 20 -2.54 -1.48 -5.07
CA PHE A 20 -2.78 -0.32 -4.22
C PHE A 20 -3.45 0.82 -4.99
N VAL A 21 -2.91 1.17 -6.16
CA VAL A 21 -3.42 2.27 -6.98
C VAL A 21 -4.82 1.99 -7.52
N VAL A 22 -5.11 0.75 -7.94
CA VAL A 22 -6.45 0.34 -8.38
C VAL A 22 -7.44 0.40 -7.23
N SER A 23 -7.09 -0.18 -6.08
CA SER A 23 -7.94 -0.14 -4.89
C SER A 23 -8.20 1.29 -4.40
N ALA A 24 -7.16 2.13 -4.38
CA ALA A 24 -7.27 3.52 -3.99
C ALA A 24 -8.22 4.30 -4.92
N GLN A 25 -8.10 4.12 -6.23
CA GLN A 25 -9.01 4.74 -7.19
C GLN A 25 -10.46 4.31 -6.97
N LEU A 26 -10.72 3.01 -6.77
CA LEU A 26 -12.06 2.52 -6.48
C LEU A 26 -12.62 3.09 -5.17
N MET A 27 -11.80 3.24 -4.12
CA MET A 27 -12.25 3.85 -2.86
C MET A 27 -12.56 5.34 -2.99
N LEU A 28 -11.83 6.06 -3.85
CA LEU A 28 -11.97 7.50 -4.05
C LEU A 28 -13.03 7.86 -5.10
N ASP A 29 -13.41 6.92 -5.95
CA ASP A 29 -14.45 7.14 -6.95
C ASP A 29 -15.83 7.27 -6.26
N PRO A 30 -16.52 8.44 -6.39
CA PRO A 30 -17.82 8.65 -5.78
C PRO A 30 -18.92 7.75 -6.35
N LEU A 31 -18.69 7.13 -7.52
CA LEU A 31 -19.62 6.20 -8.15
C LEU A 31 -19.47 4.76 -7.61
N THR A 32 -18.41 4.48 -6.85
CA THR A 32 -18.21 3.15 -6.27
C THR A 32 -19.21 2.89 -5.15
N PRO A 33 -20.05 1.84 -5.27
CA PRO A 33 -20.98 1.46 -4.20
C PRO A 33 -20.25 1.20 -2.89
N GLU A 34 -20.87 1.56 -1.77
CA GLU A 34 -20.29 1.36 -0.43
C GLU A 34 -19.91 -0.10 -0.17
N ALA A 35 -20.76 -1.05 -0.56
CA ALA A 35 -20.48 -2.48 -0.45
C ALA A 35 -19.22 -2.92 -1.23
N MET A 36 -18.87 -2.20 -2.30
CA MET A 36 -17.63 -2.46 -3.05
C MET A 36 -16.44 -1.78 -2.38
N ARG A 37 -16.59 -0.55 -1.85
CA ARG A 37 -15.54 0.13 -1.08
C ARG A 37 -15.09 -0.69 0.14
N LEU A 38 -16.03 -1.29 0.86
CA LEU A 38 -15.75 -2.17 2.00
C LEU A 38 -14.94 -3.43 1.62
N GLN A 39 -15.11 -3.95 0.41
CA GLN A 39 -14.34 -5.12 -0.07
C GLN A 39 -12.96 -4.72 -0.61
N VAL A 40 -12.81 -3.47 -1.05
CA VAL A 40 -11.57 -2.94 -1.62
C VAL A 40 -10.59 -2.52 -0.53
N GLU A 41 -11.09 -1.99 0.58
CA GLU A 41 -10.27 -1.51 1.69
C GLU A 41 -9.29 -2.58 2.22
N PRO A 42 -9.71 -3.81 2.59
CA PRO A 42 -8.76 -4.84 3.04
C PRO A 42 -7.67 -5.15 2.01
N ARG A 43 -8.05 -5.19 0.72
CA ARG A 43 -7.11 -5.45 -0.38
C ARG A 43 -6.07 -4.34 -0.54
N LEU A 44 -6.45 -3.10 -0.22
CA LEU A 44 -5.53 -1.98 -0.17
C LEU A 44 -4.55 -2.14 0.98
N LEU A 45 -5.05 -2.43 2.19
CA LEU A 45 -4.23 -2.56 3.40
C LEU A 45 -3.22 -3.72 3.30
N GLU A 46 -3.59 -4.82 2.64
CA GLU A 46 -2.70 -5.96 2.36
C GLU A 46 -1.44 -5.58 1.58
N THR A 47 -1.49 -4.56 0.73
CA THR A 47 -0.32 -4.13 -0.08
C THR A 47 0.66 -3.27 0.70
N LEU A 48 0.23 -2.68 1.83
CA LEU A 48 1.00 -1.69 2.56
C LEU A 48 2.36 -2.19 3.08
N PRO A 49 2.52 -3.44 3.58
CA PRO A 49 3.83 -3.95 3.99
C PRO A 49 4.84 -3.96 2.85
N THR A 50 4.42 -4.42 1.67
CA THR A 50 5.26 -4.47 0.49
C THR A 50 5.65 -3.05 0.07
N LEU A 51 4.69 -2.12 0.04
CA LEU A 51 4.96 -0.71 -0.32
C LEU A 51 5.83 0.02 0.71
N GLN A 52 5.68 -0.31 2.00
CA GLN A 52 6.51 0.22 3.08
C GLN A 52 7.94 -0.29 2.95
N ALA A 53 8.14 -1.58 2.70
CA ALA A 53 9.46 -2.17 2.49
C ALA A 53 10.18 -1.57 1.26
N LEU A 54 9.42 -1.15 0.26
CA LEU A 54 9.93 -0.46 -0.93
C LEU A 54 10.22 1.04 -0.69
N GLY A 55 9.80 1.62 0.43
CA GLY A 55 9.96 3.05 0.70
C GLY A 55 9.10 3.96 -0.19
N VAL A 56 8.02 3.44 -0.80
CA VAL A 56 7.19 4.18 -1.77
C VAL A 56 6.65 5.48 -1.17
N PHE A 57 6.25 5.46 0.10
CA PHE A 57 5.69 6.62 0.80
C PHE A 57 6.74 7.67 1.20
N GLU A 58 8.03 7.38 1.09
CA GLU A 58 9.11 8.37 1.25
C GLU A 58 9.32 9.18 -0.03
N LEU A 59 8.97 8.59 -1.19
CA LEU A 59 9.13 9.19 -2.51
C LEU A 59 7.82 9.82 -3.03
N LEU A 60 6.68 9.23 -2.69
CA LEU A 60 5.37 9.61 -3.21
C LEU A 60 4.42 9.98 -2.06
N ALA A 61 3.80 11.16 -2.18
CA ALA A 61 2.79 11.63 -1.24
C ALA A 61 1.38 11.28 -1.69
N ILE A 62 0.55 10.79 -0.76
CA ILE A 62 -0.89 10.63 -0.97
C ILE A 62 -1.57 11.99 -0.84
N ARG A 63 -2.21 12.47 -1.91
CA ARG A 63 -2.87 13.79 -1.92
C ARG A 63 -4.26 13.80 -1.28
N HIS A 64 -4.97 12.67 -1.32
CA HIS A 64 -6.33 12.62 -0.79
C HIS A 64 -6.29 12.47 0.74
N PRO A 65 -6.84 13.43 1.52
CA PRO A 65 -6.62 13.50 2.96
C PRO A 65 -7.19 12.28 3.71
N ALA A 66 -8.37 11.79 3.33
CA ALA A 66 -8.96 10.62 3.96
C ALA A 66 -8.16 9.34 3.69
N LEU A 67 -7.59 9.21 2.48
CA LEU A 67 -6.77 8.05 2.13
C LEU A 67 -5.42 8.12 2.83
N GLN A 68 -4.85 9.33 2.94
CA GLN A 68 -3.63 9.55 3.70
C GLN A 68 -3.82 9.17 5.16
N ALA A 69 -4.91 9.60 5.80
CA ALA A 69 -5.22 9.25 7.19
C ALA A 69 -5.35 7.74 7.38
N LEU A 70 -6.11 7.05 6.50
CA LEU A 70 -6.27 5.60 6.53
C LEU A 70 -4.92 4.87 6.47
N VAL A 71 -4.08 5.24 5.50
CA VAL A 71 -2.77 4.58 5.31
C VAL A 71 -1.84 4.84 6.49
N GLN A 72 -1.82 6.07 7.04
CA GLN A 72 -0.99 6.40 8.19
C GLN A 72 -1.40 5.65 9.46
N ASP A 73 -2.70 5.48 9.69
CA ASP A 73 -3.25 4.75 10.83
C ASP A 73 -2.84 3.26 10.78
N GLU A 74 -3.03 2.61 9.63
CA GLU A 74 -2.66 1.22 9.44
C GLU A 74 -1.14 0.99 9.56
N LEU A 75 -0.32 1.86 8.96
CA LEU A 75 1.14 1.77 9.08
C LEU A 75 1.63 1.96 10.51
N SER A 76 0.98 2.84 11.28
CA SER A 76 1.30 3.07 12.70
C SER A 76 0.94 1.86 13.54
N THR A 77 -0.25 1.29 13.32
CA THR A 77 -0.72 0.07 13.98
C THR A 77 0.24 -1.10 13.75
N ARG A 78 0.64 -1.34 12.49
CA ARG A 78 1.60 -2.39 12.13
C ARG A 78 2.97 -2.20 12.77
N ARG A 79 3.48 -0.97 12.77
CA ARG A 79 4.75 -0.65 13.44
C ARG A 79 4.67 -0.98 14.93
N GLN A 80 3.54 -0.69 15.57
CA GLN A 80 3.34 -0.94 16.99
C GLN A 80 3.29 -2.44 17.29
N LEU A 81 2.64 -3.24 16.44
CA LEU A 81 2.63 -4.70 16.54
C LEU A 81 4.04 -5.29 16.42
N LEU A 82 4.83 -4.86 15.43
CA LEU A 82 6.21 -5.31 15.26
C LEU A 82 7.09 -4.99 16.48
N LEU A 83 6.90 -3.80 17.09
CA LEU A 83 7.63 -3.43 18.31
C LEU A 83 7.23 -4.29 19.51
N GLN A 84 5.97 -4.73 19.59
CA GLN A 84 5.50 -5.64 20.63
C GLN A 84 6.08 -7.05 20.46
N GLU A 85 6.17 -7.56 19.22
CA GLU A 85 6.78 -8.86 18.93
C GLU A 85 8.27 -8.90 19.26
N VAL A 86 9.02 -7.83 18.99
CA VAL A 86 10.45 -7.76 19.30
C VAL A 86 10.73 -7.62 20.80
N ALA A 87 9.76 -7.14 21.57
CA ALA A 87 9.87 -6.95 23.02
C ALA A 87 9.43 -8.18 23.84
N ALA A 88 8.91 -9.23 23.20
CA ALA A 88 8.43 -10.48 23.80
C ALA A 88 9.47 -11.59 23.71
#